data_AF-A0A385YUY1-F1
#
_entry.id   AF-A0A385YUY1-F1
#
_cell.length_a   1.000
_cell.length_b   1.000
_cell.length_c   1.000
_cell.angle_alpha   90.00
_cell.angle_beta   90.00
_cell.angle_gamma   90.00
#
_symmetry.space_group_name_H-M   'P 1'
#
loop_
_entity.id
_entity.type
_entity.pdbx_description
1 polymer ?
#
loop_
_entity_poly.entity_id
_entity_poly.type
_entity_poly.pdbx_seq_one_letter_code
_entity_poly.pdbx_strand_id
1 'polypeptide(L)'
;MIFDHLSSQALLIISTVGALVMGTLVMAVRTRAAKKPASTKKIILPPVFMSTGAAMFFFDFFHVPLMQVIEALSVGMLFSIVLIKTSNFEVREGDIYLKQSKAFIFILIGLLVVRIVAKLYLSSSIDVGELSGMFWLLAFGMIVPWRIAMYVKYRKLAKEQVALEMS
;
A
#
# COMPACT_ATOMS: atom_id res chain seq x y z
N MET A 1 29.49 6.34 -12.40
CA MET A 1 30.71 5.58 -12.74
C MET A 1 30.57 4.07 -12.64
N ILE A 2 29.82 3.46 -11.70
CA ILE A 2 29.57 1.98 -11.71
C ILE A 2 28.34 1.58 -12.53
N PHE A 3 27.36 2.47 -12.71
CA PHE A 3 26.10 2.18 -13.42
C PHE A 3 26.15 2.41 -14.94
N ASP A 4 27.25 2.96 -15.45
CA ASP A 4 27.37 3.41 -16.86
C ASP A 4 27.65 2.26 -17.86
N HIS A 5 27.94 1.04 -17.37
CA HIS A 5 28.22 -0.14 -18.19
C HIS A 5 27.12 -1.22 -18.18
N LEU A 6 26.01 -1.00 -17.47
CA LEU A 6 24.89 -1.94 -17.55
C LEU A 6 24.05 -1.63 -18.79
N SER A 7 23.91 -2.63 -19.67
CA SER A 7 22.95 -2.55 -20.78
C SER A 7 21.54 -2.25 -20.24
N SER A 8 20.72 -1.49 -20.99
CA SER A 8 19.35 -1.14 -20.60
C SER A 8 18.50 -2.36 -20.21
N GLN A 9 18.84 -3.53 -20.79
CA GLN A 9 18.27 -4.84 -20.46
C GLN A 9 18.62 -5.27 -19.02
N ALA A 10 19.88 -5.11 -18.60
CA ALA A 10 20.33 -5.46 -17.25
C ALA A 10 19.68 -4.56 -16.18
N LEU A 11 19.53 -3.25 -16.43
CA LEU A 11 18.83 -2.33 -15.52
C LEU A 11 17.34 -2.69 -15.38
N LEU A 12 16.68 -3.09 -16.46
CA LEU A 12 15.31 -3.59 -16.44
C LEU A 12 15.18 -4.88 -15.62
N ILE A 13 16.09 -5.84 -15.80
CA ILE A 13 16.08 -7.10 -15.07
C ILE A 13 16.30 -6.85 -13.58
N ILE A 14 17.31 -6.06 -13.20
CA ILE A 14 17.64 -5.78 -11.79
C ILE A 14 16.49 -5.06 -11.09
N SER A 15 15.91 -4.03 -11.73
CA SER A 15 14.79 -3.30 -11.15
C SER A 15 13.53 -4.18 -10.99
N THR A 16 13.28 -5.08 -11.93
CA THR A 16 12.13 -6.01 -11.87
C THR A 16 12.33 -7.07 -10.80
N VAL A 17 13.51 -7.69 -10.74
CA VAL A 17 13.86 -8.69 -9.71
C VAL A 17 13.84 -8.06 -8.32
N GLY A 18 14.43 -6.87 -8.15
CA GLY A 18 14.39 -6.14 -6.89
C GLY A 18 12.96 -5.83 -6.43
N ALA A 19 12.09 -5.40 -7.35
CA ALA A 19 10.68 -5.15 -7.05
C ALA A 19 9.93 -6.43 -6.65
N LEU A 20 10.20 -7.55 -7.32
CA LEU A 20 9.62 -8.85 -6.98
C LEU A 20 10.04 -9.29 -5.57
N VAL A 21 11.34 -9.29 -5.27
CA VAL A 21 11.89 -9.69 -3.96
C VAL A 21 11.31 -8.83 -2.83
N MET A 22 11.28 -7.51 -3.01
CA MET A 22 10.66 -6.60 -2.03
C MET A 22 9.17 -6.88 -1.87
N GLY A 23 8.45 -7.13 -2.98
CA GLY A 23 7.03 -7.50 -2.96
C GLY A 23 6.76 -8.78 -2.16
N THR A 24 7.55 -9.84 -2.37
CA THR A 24 7.42 -11.10 -1.62
C THR A 24 7.76 -10.93 -0.15
N LEU A 25 8.84 -10.20 0.18
CA LEU A 25 9.22 -9.93 1.57
C LEU A 25 8.12 -9.17 2.33
N VAL A 26 7.61 -8.08 1.74
CA VAL A 26 6.50 -7.29 2.32
C VAL A 26 5.27 -8.16 2.51
N MET A 27 4.94 -9.03 1.55
CA MET A 27 3.83 -9.96 1.69
C MET A 27 4.04 -10.96 2.83
N ALA A 28 5.24 -11.54 2.93
CA ALA A 28 5.58 -12.49 3.99
C ALA A 28 5.48 -11.85 5.39
N VAL A 29 6.01 -10.63 5.55
CA VAL A 29 5.91 -9.83 6.78
C VAL A 29 4.46 -9.55 7.12
N ARG A 30 3.66 -9.13 6.13
CA ARG A 30 2.23 -8.85 6.31
C ARG A 30 1.47 -10.08 6.78
N THR A 31 1.68 -11.24 6.15
CA THR A 31 1.07 -12.53 6.52
C THR A 31 1.43 -12.96 7.94
N ARG A 32 2.71 -12.81 8.34
CA ARG A 32 3.14 -13.10 9.72
C ARG A 32 2.52 -12.14 10.74
N ALA A 33 2.37 -10.86 10.40
CA ALA A 33 1.78 -9.86 11.28
C ALA A 33 0.28 -10.10 11.56
N ALA A 34 -0.45 -10.71 10.62
CA ALA A 34 -1.87 -11.05 10.81
C ALA A 34 -2.12 -12.25 11.73
N LYS A 35 -1.12 -13.09 11.99
CA LYS A 35 -1.21 -14.20 12.97
C LYS A 35 -1.06 -13.75 14.42
N LYS A 36 -0.79 -12.47 14.66
CA LYS A 36 -0.66 -11.90 16.00
C LYS A 36 -1.90 -11.07 16.32
N PRO A 37 -2.28 -10.92 17.60
CA PRO A 37 -3.40 -10.08 18.00
C PRO A 37 -3.24 -8.66 17.44
N ALA A 38 -4.34 -8.12 16.94
CA ALA A 38 -4.42 -6.79 16.40
C ALA A 38 -4.20 -5.78 17.53
N SER A 39 -3.35 -4.79 17.27
CA SER A 39 -3.14 -3.67 18.19
C SER A 39 -3.23 -2.37 17.42
N THR A 40 -3.60 -1.30 18.12
CA THR A 40 -3.66 0.05 17.56
C THR A 40 -2.39 0.41 16.79
N LYS A 41 -1.22 0.13 17.38
CA LYS A 41 0.08 0.38 16.75
C LYS A 41 0.19 -0.32 15.40
N LYS A 42 -0.11 -1.62 15.32
CA LYS A 42 -0.01 -2.40 14.06
C LYS A 42 -0.97 -1.93 12.97
N ILE A 43 -2.11 -1.34 13.34
CA ILE A 43 -3.10 -0.85 12.37
C ILE A 43 -2.64 0.46 11.73
N ILE A 44 -2.06 1.38 12.51
CA ILE A 44 -1.71 2.74 12.08
C ILE A 44 -0.27 2.82 11.53
N LEU A 45 0.60 1.90 11.92
CA LEU A 45 2.01 1.93 11.54
C LEU A 45 2.26 1.91 10.01
N PRO A 46 1.48 1.19 9.17
CA PRO A 46 1.70 1.19 7.71
C PRO A 46 1.64 2.58 7.04
N PRO A 47 0.60 3.41 7.20
CA PRO A 47 0.57 4.75 6.60
C PRO A 47 1.67 5.68 7.13
N VAL A 48 2.08 5.51 8.39
CA VAL A 48 3.19 6.29 8.98
C VAL A 48 4.53 5.95 8.32
N PHE A 49 4.80 4.66 8.06
CA PHE A 49 5.98 4.29 7.28
C PHE A 49 5.86 4.70 5.82
N MET A 50 4.65 4.74 5.27
CA MET A 50 4.48 5.14 3.89
C MET A 50 4.68 6.65 3.70
N SER A 51 4.33 7.47 4.69
CA SER A 51 4.52 8.92 4.64
C SER A 51 5.99 9.34 4.60
N THR A 52 6.94 8.54 5.11
CA THR A 52 8.37 8.83 4.93
C THR A 52 8.79 8.77 3.46
N GLY A 53 8.10 7.95 2.65
CA GLY A 53 8.26 7.92 1.20
C GLY A 53 7.83 9.19 0.48
N ALA A 54 7.03 10.05 1.11
CA ALA A 54 6.64 11.35 0.54
C ALA A 54 7.85 12.27 0.31
N ALA A 55 8.97 12.03 0.99
CA ALA A 55 10.21 12.76 0.77
C ALA A 55 10.72 12.66 -0.68
N MET A 56 10.27 11.68 -1.47
CA MET A 56 10.62 11.60 -2.89
C MET A 56 10.14 12.82 -3.69
N PHE A 57 9.07 13.50 -3.28
CA PHE A 57 8.57 14.71 -3.95
C PHE A 57 9.43 15.95 -3.70
N PHE A 58 10.49 15.87 -2.89
CA PHE A 58 11.49 16.95 -2.82
C PHE A 58 12.40 16.98 -4.05
N PHE A 59 12.41 15.93 -4.87
CA PHE A 59 13.19 15.88 -6.11
C PHE A 59 12.29 16.15 -7.31
N ASP A 60 12.72 17.05 -8.19
CA ASP A 60 11.95 17.46 -9.38
C ASP A 60 11.53 16.29 -10.27
N PHE A 61 12.36 15.24 -10.30
CA PHE A 61 12.10 14.01 -11.04
C PHE A 61 10.76 13.33 -10.68
N PHE A 62 10.27 13.47 -9.45
CA PHE A 62 9.02 12.85 -9.00
C PHE A 62 7.84 13.82 -8.94
N HIS A 63 7.98 15.06 -9.45
CA HIS A 63 6.87 16.00 -9.48
C HIS A 63 5.73 15.49 -10.36
N VAL A 64 4.51 15.62 -9.83
CA VAL A 64 3.27 15.21 -10.49
C VAL A 64 2.39 16.44 -10.65
N PRO A 65 1.83 16.72 -11.85
CA PRO A 65 0.89 17.80 -12.06
C PRO A 65 -0.30 17.72 -11.09
N LEU A 66 -0.73 18.85 -10.55
CA LEU A 66 -1.76 18.89 -9.50
C LEU A 66 -3.07 18.17 -9.89
N MET A 67 -3.46 18.26 -11.17
CA MET A 67 -4.63 17.56 -11.68
C MET A 67 -4.50 16.03 -11.51
N GLN A 68 -3.35 15.47 -11.86
CA GLN A 68 -3.07 14.05 -11.69
C GLN A 68 -2.95 13.65 -10.21
N VAL A 69 -2.51 14.55 -9.33
CA VAL A 69 -2.50 14.32 -7.88
C VAL A 69 -3.91 14.07 -7.37
N ILE A 70 -4.86 14.92 -7.77
CA ILE A 70 -6.28 14.80 -7.37
C ILE A 70 -6.87 13.50 -7.94
N GLU A 71 -6.59 13.17 -9.20
CA GLU A 71 -7.04 11.94 -9.83
C GLU A 71 -6.50 10.70 -9.10
N ALA A 72 -5.18 10.64 -8.87
CA ALA A 72 -4.54 9.50 -8.21
C ALA A 72 -5.06 9.30 -6.78
N LEU A 73 -5.20 10.38 -6.01
CA LEU A 73 -5.77 10.32 -4.66
C LEU A 73 -7.24 9.88 -4.69
N SER A 74 -8.03 10.39 -5.62
CA SER A 74 -9.45 10.02 -5.76
C SER A 74 -9.63 8.55 -6.10
N VAL A 75 -8.83 8.03 -7.05
CA VAL A 75 -8.82 6.59 -7.40
C VAL A 75 -8.34 5.75 -6.22
N GLY A 76 -7.30 6.20 -5.50
CA GLY A 76 -6.83 5.55 -4.28
C GLY A 76 -7.93 5.44 -3.23
N MET A 77 -8.64 6.54 -2.97
CA MET A 77 -9.78 6.57 -2.04
C MET A 77 -10.90 5.63 -2.50
N LEU A 78 -11.20 5.55 -3.79
CA LEU A 78 -12.18 4.60 -4.32
C LEU A 78 -11.78 3.14 -4.01
N PHE A 79 -10.52 2.77 -4.24
CA PHE A 79 -10.02 1.44 -3.88
C PHE A 79 -10.04 1.20 -2.37
N SER A 80 -9.86 2.24 -1.55
CA SER A 80 -9.97 2.12 -0.10
C SER A 80 -11.35 1.60 0.34
N ILE A 81 -12.43 1.97 -0.36
CA ILE A 81 -13.79 1.51 -0.05
C ILE A 81 -13.89 -0.01 -0.21
N VAL A 82 -13.34 -0.55 -1.30
CA VAL A 82 -13.29 -2.00 -1.54
C VAL A 82 -12.48 -2.70 -0.45
N LEU A 83 -11.34 -2.12 -0.05
CA LEU A 83 -10.51 -2.65 1.03
C LEU A 83 -11.24 -2.65 2.37
N ILE A 84 -11.95 -1.57 2.71
CA ILE A 84 -12.72 -1.45 3.95
C ILE A 84 -13.83 -2.49 4.01
N LYS A 85 -14.54 -2.72 2.89
CA LYS A 85 -15.64 -3.70 2.81
C LYS A 85 -15.14 -5.14 2.92
N THR A 86 -13.97 -5.42 2.36
CA THR A 86 -13.37 -6.77 2.36
C THR A 86 -12.49 -7.06 3.58
N SER A 87 -12.25 -6.07 4.44
CA SER A 87 -11.45 -6.21 5.66
C SER A 87 -12.34 -6.29 6.89
N ASN A 88 -12.15 -7.36 7.66
CA ASN A 88 -12.91 -7.64 8.87
C ASN A 88 -11.97 -8.03 10.03
N PHE A 89 -12.52 -8.05 11.23
CA PHE A 89 -11.86 -8.59 12.41
C PHE A 89 -12.55 -9.88 12.82
N GLU A 90 -11.79 -10.78 13.43
CA GLU A 90 -12.27 -12.02 14.02
C GLU A 90 -11.81 -12.08 15.47
N VAL A 91 -12.70 -12.44 16.39
CA VAL A 91 -12.35 -12.67 17.79
C VAL A 91 -12.00 -14.15 17.95
N ARG A 92 -10.83 -14.45 18.50
CA ARG A 92 -10.38 -15.81 18.80
C ARG A 92 -9.75 -15.82 20.18
N GLU A 93 -10.22 -16.68 21.06
CA GLU A 93 -9.65 -16.87 22.41
C GLU A 93 -9.55 -15.56 23.21
N GLY A 94 -10.56 -14.67 23.09
CA GLY A 94 -10.58 -13.36 23.75
C GLY A 94 -9.83 -12.25 23.00
N ASP A 95 -8.93 -12.59 22.08
CA ASP A 95 -8.13 -11.64 21.31
C ASP A 95 -8.78 -11.26 19.97
N ILE A 96 -8.62 -9.99 19.56
CA ILE A 96 -9.07 -9.49 18.26
C ILE A 96 -7.96 -9.70 17.22
N TYR A 97 -8.25 -10.44 16.15
CA TYR A 97 -7.35 -10.68 15.02
C TYR A 97 -7.83 -9.96 13.76
N LEU A 98 -6.87 -9.46 12.97
CA LEU A 98 -7.14 -8.80 11.69
C LEU A 98 -7.26 -9.84 10.57
N LYS A 99 -8.47 -10.03 10.02
CA LYS A 99 -8.64 -10.84 8.82
C LYS A 99 -8.21 -10.03 7.59
N GLN A 100 -7.11 -10.46 6.97
CA GLN A 100 -6.55 -9.77 5.83
C GLN A 100 -7.52 -9.75 4.64
N SER A 101 -7.70 -8.57 4.03
CA SER A 101 -8.36 -8.47 2.74
C SER A 101 -7.49 -9.07 1.64
N LYS A 102 -8.05 -10.06 0.93
CA LYS A 102 -7.45 -10.61 -0.31
C LYS A 102 -7.40 -9.55 -1.42
N ALA A 103 -8.33 -8.60 -1.44
CA ALA A 103 -8.41 -7.53 -2.43
C ALA A 103 -7.14 -6.66 -2.44
N PHE A 104 -6.49 -6.48 -1.29
CA PHE A 104 -5.21 -5.77 -1.23
C PHE A 104 -4.12 -6.40 -2.09
N ILE A 105 -4.06 -7.73 -2.13
CA ILE A 105 -3.07 -8.45 -2.94
C ILE A 105 -3.39 -8.26 -4.42
N PHE A 106 -4.66 -8.39 -4.80
CA PHE A 106 -5.11 -8.16 -6.18
C PHE A 106 -4.82 -6.73 -6.64
N ILE A 107 -5.07 -5.71 -5.79
CA ILE A 107 -4.79 -4.31 -6.10
C ILE A 107 -3.28 -4.09 -6.27
N LEU A 108 -2.44 -4.63 -5.39
CA LEU A 108 -0.98 -4.50 -5.52
C LEU A 108 -0.45 -5.13 -6.81
N ILE A 109 -0.89 -6.37 -7.12
CA ILE A 109 -0.47 -7.05 -8.35
C ILE A 109 -0.99 -6.28 -9.57
N GLY A 110 -2.26 -5.85 -9.56
CA GLY A 110 -2.84 -5.05 -10.62
C GLY A 110 -2.06 -3.75 -10.88
N LEU A 111 -1.70 -3.02 -9.82
CA LEU A 111 -0.87 -1.81 -9.95
C LEU A 111 0.51 -2.12 -10.52
N LEU A 112 1.14 -3.22 -10.13
CA LEU A 112 2.44 -3.63 -10.66
C LEU A 112 2.35 -3.96 -12.16
N VAL A 113 1.32 -4.69 -12.58
CA VAL A 113 1.07 -5.02 -13.98
C VAL A 113 0.80 -3.76 -14.80
N VAL A 114 -0.11 -2.91 -14.33
CA VAL A 114 -0.41 -1.62 -14.98
C VAL A 114 0.85 -0.77 -15.09
N ARG A 115 1.71 -0.75 -14.06
CA ARG A 115 3.00 -0.05 -14.09
C ARG A 115 3.94 -0.58 -15.17
N ILE A 116 4.07 -1.90 -15.28
CA ILE A 116 4.94 -2.52 -16.29
C ILE A 116 4.41 -2.22 -17.70
N VAL A 117 3.10 -2.39 -17.93
CA VAL A 117 2.45 -2.08 -19.20
C VAL A 117 2.61 -0.60 -19.54
N ALA A 118 2.32 0.30 -18.60
CA ALA A 118 2.50 1.74 -18.79
C ALA A 118 3.94 2.07 -19.17
N LYS A 119 4.95 1.50 -18.48
CA LYS A 119 6.35 1.68 -18.86
C LYS A 119 6.65 1.18 -20.28
N LEU A 120 6.13 0.01 -20.68
CA LEU A 120 6.41 -0.59 -21.98
C LEU A 120 5.77 0.20 -23.14
N TYR A 121 4.57 0.75 -22.96
CA TYR A 121 3.83 1.45 -24.02
C TYR A 121 3.95 2.98 -23.98
N LEU A 122 4.14 3.59 -22.79
CA LEU A 122 4.23 5.04 -22.59
C LEU A 122 5.68 5.51 -22.32
N SER A 123 6.70 4.68 -22.58
CA SER A 123 8.13 5.07 -22.37
C SER A 123 8.54 6.38 -23.05
N SER A 124 7.77 6.88 -24.01
CA SER A 124 8.03 8.14 -24.73
C SER A 124 7.18 9.34 -24.28
N SER A 125 6.17 9.17 -23.43
CA SER A 125 5.21 10.24 -23.10
C SER A 125 5.10 10.62 -21.61
N ILE A 126 5.43 9.71 -20.68
CA ILE A 126 5.40 10.01 -19.23
C ILE A 126 6.73 9.59 -18.60
N ASP A 127 7.35 10.49 -17.84
CA ASP A 127 8.60 10.20 -17.15
C ASP A 127 8.39 9.09 -16.09
N VAL A 128 9.36 8.20 -15.96
CA VAL A 128 9.37 7.12 -14.97
C VAL A 128 9.26 7.68 -13.54
N GLY A 129 9.79 8.88 -13.30
CA GLY A 129 9.68 9.59 -12.04
C GLY A 129 8.26 10.04 -11.72
N GLU A 130 7.61 10.77 -12.63
CA GLU A 130 6.21 11.21 -12.51
C GLU A 130 5.27 10.02 -12.29
N LEU A 131 5.43 8.95 -13.09
CA LEU A 131 4.64 7.72 -12.95
C LEU A 131 4.81 7.10 -11.55
N SER A 132 6.03 7.08 -11.03
CA SER A 132 6.31 6.58 -9.67
C SER A 132 5.66 7.46 -8.60
N GLY A 133 5.65 8.79 -8.82
CA GLY A 133 4.87 9.78 -8.06
C GLY A 133 3.39 9.45 -7.96
N MET A 134 2.76 9.23 -9.12
CA MET A 134 1.33 8.90 -9.21
C MET A 134 1.00 7.58 -8.49
N PHE A 135 1.82 6.55 -8.67
CA PHE A 135 1.61 5.26 -8.00
C PHE A 135 1.71 5.39 -6.49
N TRP A 136 2.65 6.19 -5.98
CA TRP A 136 2.76 6.46 -4.55
C TRP A 136 1.52 7.20 -4.03
N LEU A 137 1.05 8.23 -4.74
CA LEU A 137 -0.15 9.01 -4.37
C LEU A 137 -1.39 8.14 -4.32
N LEU A 138 -1.63 7.32 -5.35
CA LEU A 138 -2.71 6.35 -5.38
C LEU A 138 -2.60 5.39 -4.20
N ALA A 139 -1.40 4.88 -3.94
CA ALA A 139 -1.16 3.95 -2.85
C ALA A 139 -1.38 4.58 -1.46
N PHE A 140 -1.00 5.85 -1.30
CA PHE A 140 -1.22 6.61 -0.08
C PHE A 140 -2.71 6.92 0.13
N GLY A 141 -3.38 7.37 -0.94
CA GLY A 141 -4.82 7.62 -0.97
C GLY A 141 -5.66 6.38 -0.67
N MET A 142 -5.19 5.17 -1.00
CA MET A 142 -5.89 3.94 -0.61
C MET A 142 -5.61 3.50 0.82
N ILE A 143 -4.37 3.60 1.30
CA ILE A 143 -3.98 2.98 2.59
C ILE A 143 -4.47 3.80 3.78
N VAL A 144 -4.46 5.13 3.68
CA VAL A 144 -4.81 6.02 4.79
C VAL A 144 -6.28 5.85 5.21
N PRO A 145 -7.28 6.02 4.32
CA PRO A 145 -8.69 5.86 4.72
C PRO A 145 -8.99 4.44 5.18
N TRP A 146 -8.40 3.43 4.51
CA TRP A 146 -8.59 2.04 4.87
C TRP A 146 -8.10 1.74 6.29
N ARG A 147 -6.90 2.18 6.66
CA ARG A 147 -6.36 1.94 8.02
C ARG A 147 -7.10 2.73 9.08
N ILE A 148 -7.54 3.96 8.79
CA ILE A 148 -8.40 4.73 9.70
C ILE A 148 -9.71 3.97 9.98
N ALA A 149 -10.38 3.48 8.94
CA ALA A 149 -11.62 2.71 9.09
C ALA A 149 -11.40 1.42 9.90
N MET A 150 -10.29 0.71 9.67
CA MET A 150 -9.93 -0.47 10.47
C MET A 150 -9.66 -0.12 11.94
N TYR A 151 -9.03 1.02 12.21
CA TYR A 151 -8.81 1.49 13.59
C TYR A 151 -10.13 1.79 14.31
N VAL A 152 -11.07 2.45 13.64
CA VAL A 152 -12.41 2.74 14.18
C VAL A 152 -13.16 1.44 14.48
N LYS A 153 -13.19 0.48 13.52
CA LYS A 153 -13.79 -0.85 13.72
C LYS A 153 -13.17 -1.60 14.90
N TYR A 154 -11.84 -1.58 15.02
CA TYR A 154 -11.12 -2.21 16.13
C TYR A 154 -11.49 -1.60 17.48
N ARG A 155 -11.54 -0.26 17.59
CA ARG A 155 -11.91 0.44 18.82
C ARG A 155 -13.35 0.16 19.25
N LYS A 156 -14.26 0.00 18.29
CA LYS A 156 -15.65 -0.38 18.57
C LYS A 156 -15.73 -1.79 19.15
N LEU A 157 -15.12 -2.77 18.49
CA LEU A 157 -15.09 -4.17 18.96
C LEU A 157 -14.41 -4.32 20.33
N ALA A 158 -13.30 -3.62 20.56
CA ALA A 158 -12.60 -3.66 21.85
C ALA A 158 -13.48 -3.11 23.00
N LYS A 159 -14.30 -2.08 22.74
CA LYS A 159 -15.25 -1.55 23.74
C LYS A 159 -16.39 -2.55 24.02
N GLU A 160 -16.90 -3.21 22.98
CA GLU A 160 -17.97 -4.21 23.11
C GLU A 160 -17.49 -5.43 23.91
N GLN A 161 -16.26 -5.89 23.70
CA GLN A 161 -15.68 -6.98 24.51
C GLN A 161 -15.57 -6.62 25.99
N VAL A 162 -15.05 -5.43 26.31
CA VAL A 162 -14.94 -4.96 27.71
C VAL A 162 -16.33 -4.86 28.37
N ALA A 163 -17.35 -4.44 27.64
CA ALA A 163 -18.71 -4.36 28.17
C ALA A 163 -19.31 -5.75 28.48
N LEU A 164 -19.03 -6.76 27.64
CA LEU A 164 -19.49 -8.14 27.83
C LEU A 164 -18.78 -8.84 29.01
N GLU A 165 -17.51 -8.52 29.27
CA GLU A 165 -16.79 -9.05 30.44
C GLU A 165 -17.30 -8.47 31.77
N MET A 166 -18.01 -7.34 31.74
CA MET A 166 -18.55 -6.64 32.91
C MET A 166 -20.03 -6.94 33.21
N SER A 167 -20.72 -7.72 32.36
CA SER A 167 -22.15 -8.10 32.48
C SER A 167 -22.32 -9.55 32.91
#